data_AF-A0A6B3H1A8-F1
#
_entry.id   AF-A0A6B3H1A8-F1
#
_cell.length_a   1.000
_cell.length_b   1.000
_cell.length_c   1.000
_cell.angle_alpha   90.00
_cell.angle_beta   90.00
_cell.angle_gamma   90.00
#
_symmetry.space_group_name_H-M   'P 1'
#
loop_
_entity.id
_entity.type
_entity.pdbx_description
1 polymer ?
#
loop_
_entity_poly.entity_id
_entity_poly.type
_entity_poly.pdbx_seq_one_letter_code
_entity_poly.pdbx_strand_id
1 'polypeptide(L)' 'MSDSLWGYQPSSGHTVGADLTGYSVEATDGGIGKVDKHSDEVGSAYLLVDTGVWIFGKDVLLPAGTVTRIDTE' A
#
# COMPACT_ATOMS: atom_id res chain seq x y z
N MET A 1 21.57 1.06 3.43
CA MET A 1 20.33 1.47 4.11
C MET A 1 19.41 0.27 4.06
N SER A 2 19.14 -0.38 5.19
CA SER A 2 18.24 -1.53 5.23
C SER A 2 16.82 -1.09 4.91
N ASP A 3 16.21 -1.64 3.87
CA ASP A 3 14.77 -1.50 3.64
C ASP A 3 14.04 -2.04 4.88
N SER A 4 13.30 -1.18 5.56
CA SER A 4 12.40 -1.60 6.62
C SER A 4 11.13 -2.11 5.95
N LEU A 5 10.73 -3.35 6.24
CA LEU A 5 9.49 -3.94 5.72
C LEU A 5 8.27 -3.04 5.98
N TRP A 6 8.30 -2.27 7.07
CA TRP A 6 7.21 -1.43 7.54
C TRP A 6 7.43 0.07 7.28
N GLY A 7 8.33 0.43 6.36
CA GLY A 7 8.56 1.81 5.94
C GLY A 7 8.56 1.93 4.43
N TYR A 8 7.96 2.99 3.90
CA TYR A 8 7.98 3.25 2.46
C TYR A 8 9.40 3.38 1.94
N GLN A 9 9.66 2.78 0.78
CA GLN A 9 10.93 2.95 0.09
C GLN A 9 11.09 4.41 -0.35
N PRO A 10 12.29 5.03 -0.26
CA PRO A 10 12.50 6.41 -0.70
C PRO A 10 12.14 6.67 -2.17
N SER A 11 12.24 5.65 -3.02
CA SER A 11 11.91 5.71 -4.45
C SER A 11 10.42 5.47 -4.76
N SER A 12 9.60 5.13 -3.76
CA SER A 12 8.18 4.81 -3.98
C SER A 12 7.33 6.02 -4.41
N GLY A 13 7.84 7.25 -4.26
CA GLY A 13 7.04 8.46 -4.50
C GLY A 13 6.09 8.80 -3.35
N HIS A 14 6.16 8.07 -2.22
CA HIS A 14 5.38 8.38 -1.04
C HIS A 14 5.68 9.78 -0.50
N THR A 15 4.62 10.53 -0.19
CA THR A 15 4.68 11.84 0.44
C THR A 15 4.03 11.76 1.81
N VAL A 16 4.74 12.21 2.85
CA VAL A 16 4.23 12.18 4.24
C VAL A 16 2.91 12.94 4.34
N GLY A 17 1.90 12.30 4.92
CA GLY A 17 0.56 12.87 5.08
C GLY A 17 -0.34 12.79 3.84
N ALA A 18 0.09 12.11 2.78
CA ALA A 18 -0.79 11.78 1.66
C ALA A 18 -1.91 10.84 2.12
N ASP A 19 -3.14 11.07 1.65
CA ASP A 19 -4.23 10.12 1.83
C ASP A 19 -4.28 9.16 0.64
N LEU A 20 -3.95 7.89 0.89
CA LEU A 20 -3.93 6.83 -0.10
C LEU A 20 -5.26 6.07 -0.18
N THR A 21 -6.25 6.43 0.63
CA THR A 21 -7.57 5.79 0.63
C THR A 21 -8.22 5.88 -0.76
N GLY A 22 -8.73 4.74 -1.25
CA GLY A 22 -9.40 4.64 -2.55
C GLY A 22 -8.47 4.47 -3.76
N TYR A 23 -7.14 4.54 -3.57
CA TYR A 23 -6.17 4.24 -4.63
C TYR A 23 -6.33 2.79 -5.10
N SER A 24 -6.23 2.57 -6.40
CA SER A 24 -6.13 1.22 -6.97
C SER A 24 -4.79 0.59 -6.60
N VAL A 25 -4.80 -0.69 -6.26
CA VAL A 25 -3.60 -1.45 -5.93
C VAL A 25 -3.33 -2.44 -7.06
N GLU A 26 -2.15 -2.33 -7.66
CA GLU A 26 -1.68 -3.17 -8.74
C GLU A 26 -0.53 -4.05 -8.24
N ALA A 27 -0.64 -5.37 -8.45
CA ALA A 27 0.45 -6.32 -8.29
C ALA A 27 1.16 -6.51 -9.64
N THR A 28 2.24 -7.32 -9.66
CA THR A 28 2.99 -7.59 -10.89
C THR A 28 2.20 -8.34 -11.96
N ASP A 29 1.10 -8.99 -11.58
CA ASP A 29 0.20 -9.77 -12.41
C ASP A 29 -1.18 -9.12 -12.63
N GLY A 30 -1.40 -7.91 -12.09
CA GLY A 30 -2.60 -7.10 -12.32
C GLY A 30 -3.22 -6.52 -11.05
N GLY A 31 -4.38 -5.90 -11.21
CA GLY A 31 -5.10 -5.20 -10.14
C GLY A 31 -5.66 -6.15 -9.08
N ILE A 32 -5.39 -5.84 -7.82
CA ILE A 32 -5.80 -6.66 -6.67
C ILE A 32 -6.86 -6.00 -5.78
N GLY A 33 -7.23 -4.75 -6.05
CA GLY A 33 -8.27 -4.07 -5.29
C GLY A 33 -7.99 -2.60 -5.06
N LYS A 34 -8.48 -2.08 -3.93
CA LYS A 34 -8.31 -0.68 -3.53
C LYS A 34 -7.90 -0.55 -2.08
N VAL A 35 -7.18 0.51 -1.76
CA VAL A 35 -6.84 0.84 -0.37
C VAL A 35 -8.13 1.23 0.38
N ASP A 36 -8.51 0.45 1.39
CA ASP A 36 -9.60 0.78 2.32
C ASP A 36 -9.11 1.71 3.43
N LYS A 37 -7.91 1.42 3.98
CA LYS A 37 -7.26 2.21 5.03
C LYS A 37 -5.74 2.16 4.88
N HIS A 38 -5.04 3.12 5.46
CA HIS A 38 -3.58 3.10 5.54
C HIS A 38 -3.08 3.72 6.85
N SER A 39 -1.82 3.39 7.19
CA SER A 39 -1.06 4.04 8.26
C SER A 39 0.29 4.48 7.72
N ASP A 40 0.69 5.69 8.09
CA ASP A 40 2.03 6.27 7.83
C ASP A 40 2.85 6.40 9.12
N GLU A 41 2.50 5.61 10.15
CA GLU A 41 3.26 5.59 11.41
C GLU A 41 4.66 4.98 11.18
N VAL A 42 5.69 5.70 11.66
CA VAL A 42 7.08 5.30 11.47
C VAL A 42 7.36 3.96 12.13
N GLY A 43 7.74 2.96 11.32
CA GLY A 43 8.05 1.61 11.79
C GLY A 43 6.84 0.66 11.83
N SER A 44 5.65 1.14 11.48
CA SER A 44 4.39 0.37 11.43
C SER A 44 3.50 0.81 10.26
N ALA A 45 4.08 1.32 9.16
CA ALA A 45 3.32 1.78 8.01
C ALA A 45 2.80 0.60 7.17
N TYR A 46 1.55 0.70 6.72
CA TYR A 46 0.86 -0.36 5.96
C TYR A 46 -0.29 0.19 5.10
N LEU A 47 -0.71 -0.63 4.14
CA LEU A 47 -1.96 -0.49 3.39
C LEU A 47 -2.89 -1.64 3.75
N LEU A 48 -4.14 -1.33 4.07
CA LEU A 48 -5.23 -2.30 4.15
C LEU A 48 -5.99 -2.25 2.82
N VAL A 49 -5.94 -3.34 2.06
CA VAL A 49 -6.48 -3.43 0.71
C VAL A 49 -7.77 -4.25 0.71
N ASP A 50 -8.88 -3.63 0.32
CA ASP A 50 -10.10 -4.32 -0.03
C ASP A 50 -9.91 -4.97 -1.41
N THR A 51 -9.93 -6.30 -1.42
CA THR A 51 -9.73 -7.13 -2.60
C THR A 51 -11.03 -7.57 -3.26
N GLY A 52 -12.18 -7.15 -2.71
CA GLY A 52 -13.50 -7.54 -3.16
C GLY A 52 -13.67 -9.06 -3.24
N VAL A 53 -14.36 -9.51 -4.29
CA VAL A 53 -14.78 -10.93 -4.42
C VAL A 53 -13.65 -11.89 -4.77
N TRP A 54 -12.44 -11.39 -5.04
CA TRP A 54 -11.35 -12.16 -5.65
C TRP A 54 -10.66 -13.13 -4.67
N ILE A 55 -10.57 -12.77 -3.39
CA ILE A 55 -10.03 -13.63 -2.31
C ILE A 55 -10.98 -13.73 -1.11
N PHE A 56 -12.23 -14.15 -1.38
CA PHE A 56 -13.27 -14.35 -0.36
C PHE A 56 -13.74 -13.08 0.36
N GLY A 57 -13.57 -11.88 -0.21
CA GLY A 57 -14.04 -10.64 0.44
C GLY A 57 -13.24 -10.26 1.67
N LYS A 58 -11.94 -10.59 1.70
CA LYS A 58 -11.06 -10.27 2.83
C LYS A 58 -10.19 -9.07 2.51
N ASP A 59 -10.03 -8.21 3.50
CA ASP A 59 -8.99 -7.19 3.46
C ASP A 59 -7.61 -7.81 3.67
N VAL A 60 -6.62 -7.32 2.94
CA VAL A 60 -5.23 -7.76 3.04
C VAL A 60 -4.36 -6.62 3.53
N LEU A 61 -3.54 -6.89 4.53
CA LEU A 61 -2.56 -5.94 5.03
C LEU A 61 -1.23 -6.11 4.28
N LEU A 62 -0.81 -5.04 3.61
CA LEU A 62 0.47 -4.95 2.90
C LEU A 62 1.42 -4.04 3.69
N PRO A 63 2.61 -4.52 4.07
CA PRO A 63 3.65 -3.67 4.65
C PRO A 63 4.08 -2.58 3.66
N ALA A 64 4.25 -1.34 4.14
CA ALA A 64 4.62 -0.20 3.29
C ALA A 64 5.92 -0.40 2.50
N GLY A 65 6.86 -1.20 3.02
CA GLY A 65 8.11 -1.54 2.32
C GLY A 65 7.92 -2.41 1.08
N THR A 66 6.72 -2.96 0.86
CA THR A 66 6.36 -3.71 -0.35
C THR A 66 5.95 -2.77 -1.50
N VAL A 67 5.65 -1.50 -1.19
CA VAL A 67 5.19 -0.52 -2.17
C VAL A 67 6.38 0.01 -2.96
N THR A 68 6.41 -0.30 -4.25
CA THR A 68 7.49 0.10 -5.17
C THR A 68 7.24 1.45 -5.84
N ARG A 69 5.97 1.84 -6.03
CA ARG A 69 5.56 3.10 -6.65
C ARG A 69 4.14 3.49 -6.22
N ILE A 70 3.93 4.79 -6.01
CA ILE A 70 2.64 5.45 -5.85
C ILE A 70 2.49 6.42 -7.01
N ASP A 71 1.37 6.32 -7.73
CA ASP A 71 1.04 7.22 -8.84
C ASP A 71 0.02 8.26 -8.37
N THR A 72 0.35 9.54 -8.46
CA THR A 72 -0.46 10.66 -7.94
C THR A 72 -1.07 11.54 -9.04
N GLU A 73 -0.90 11.14 -10.30
CA GLU A 73 -1.41 11.87 -11.49
C GLU A 73 -2.69 11.26 -12.06
#